data_AF-A0A2P7S5U1-F1
#
_entry.id   AF-A0A2P7S5U1-F1
#
_cell.length_a   1.000
_cell.length_b   1.000
_cell.length_c   1.000
_cell.angle_alpha   90.00
_cell.angle_beta   90.00
_cell.angle_gamma   90.00
#
_symmetry.space_group_name_H-M   'P 1'
#
loop_
_entity.id
_entity.type
_entity.pdbx_description
1 polymer ?
#
loop_
_entity_poly.entity_id
_entity_poly.type
_entity_poly.pdbx_seq_one_letter_code
_entity_poly.pdbx_strand_id
1 'polypeptide(L)'
;MLSPTPQFQKLIYDAIVVVDGRMRAARREEDLAFQAVLSALTTASQPFCDDAPPAVARLTCKDGTTLVAHGISIVDAGSLSWGAPVAILVIEAPDALATCEEPLCEAFGLTSAEARLATRLAAGNSLRNAAVEEGITYETARSRLKAIFRKTDTTRQAELVLLLTRFR
;
A
#
# COMPACT_ATOMS: atom_id res chain seq x y z
N MET A 1 12.47 -22.33 4.42
CA MET A 1 12.62 -21.08 5.20
C MET A 1 12.44 -19.95 4.20
N LEU A 2 11.31 -19.23 4.24
CA LEU A 2 11.06 -18.12 3.32
C LEU A 2 12.01 -16.97 3.68
N SER A 3 12.98 -16.68 2.82
CA SER A 3 13.84 -15.51 3.01
C SER A 3 13.05 -14.25 2.66
N PRO A 4 13.00 -13.24 3.55
CA PRO A 4 12.30 -12.00 3.28
C PRO A 4 12.92 -11.28 2.06
N THR A 5 12.09 -10.71 1.19
CA THR A 5 12.59 -9.90 0.06
C THR A 5 13.33 -8.66 0.59
N PRO A 6 14.30 -8.10 -0.17
CA PRO A 6 15.02 -6.89 0.27
C PRO A 6 14.10 -5.70 0.58
N GLN A 7 13.00 -5.57 -0.17
CA GLN A 7 11.97 -4.56 0.04
C GLN A 7 11.23 -4.77 1.36
N PHE A 8 10.90 -6.02 1.69
CA PHE A 8 10.27 -6.39 2.96
C PHE A 8 11.24 -6.27 4.15
N GLN A 9 12.52 -6.59 3.98
CA GLN A 9 13.55 -6.37 5.01
C GLN A 9 13.63 -4.89 5.40
N LYS A 10 13.63 -3.97 4.43
CA LYS A 10 13.67 -2.53 4.71
C LYS A 10 12.46 -2.06 5.51
N LEU A 11 11.26 -2.55 5.18
CA LEU A 11 10.01 -2.27 5.92
C LEU A 11 10.04 -2.81 7.35
N ILE A 12 10.57 -4.03 7.55
CA ILE A 12 10.69 -4.63 8.88
C ILE A 12 11.58 -3.74 9.74
N TYR A 13 12.84 -3.46 9.38
CA TYR A 13 13.77 -2.79 10.31
C TYR A 13 13.43 -1.34 10.69
N ASP A 14 12.48 -0.69 10.00
CA ASP A 14 12.07 0.68 10.31
C ASP A 14 10.81 0.79 11.16
N ALA A 15 9.86 -0.14 11.04
CA ALA A 15 8.58 -0.09 11.75
C ALA A 15 8.31 -1.32 12.63
N ILE A 16 8.94 -2.47 12.36
CA ILE A 16 8.70 -3.75 13.06
C ILE A 16 10.02 -4.41 13.48
N VAL A 17 10.20 -4.60 14.77
CA VAL A 17 11.37 -5.31 15.29
C VAL A 17 11.00 -6.72 15.74
N VAL A 18 11.89 -7.69 15.52
CA VAL A 18 11.73 -9.03 16.07
C VAL A 18 12.57 -9.11 17.35
N VAL A 19 11.92 -9.29 18.49
CA VAL A 19 12.55 -9.42 19.81
C VAL A 19 12.10 -10.75 20.40
N ASP A 20 13.05 -11.63 20.75
CA ASP A 20 12.79 -12.96 21.29
C ASP A 20 11.83 -13.82 20.42
N GLY A 21 11.97 -13.70 19.10
CA GLY A 21 11.11 -14.39 18.13
C GLY A 21 9.68 -13.83 18.03
N ARG A 22 9.39 -12.70 18.69
CA ARG A 22 8.10 -12.01 18.61
C ARG A 22 8.23 -10.72 17.81
N MET A 23 7.28 -10.50 16.90
CA MET A 23 7.17 -9.24 16.17
C MET A 23 6.62 -8.15 17.10
N ARG A 24 7.28 -6.98 17.12
CA ARG A 24 6.90 -5.80 17.91
C ARG A 24 6.95 -4.56 17.05
N ALA A 25 6.14 -3.56 17.36
CA ALA A 25 6.31 -2.26 16.72
C ALA A 25 7.63 -1.63 17.20
N ALA A 26 8.35 -0.95 16.30
CA ALA A 26 9.58 -0.25 16.64
C ALA A 26 9.33 0.90 17.63
N ARG A 27 8.14 1.51 17.57
CA ARG A 27 7.70 2.56 18.48
C ARG A 27 6.88 1.97 19.61
N ARG A 28 7.27 2.31 20.84
CA ARG A 28 6.64 1.77 22.07
C ARG A 28 5.15 2.16 22.20
N GLU A 29 4.76 3.31 21.68
CA GLU A 29 3.37 3.79 21.68
C GLU A 29 2.47 2.94 20.76
N GLU A 30 3.03 2.40 19.67
CA GLU A 30 2.31 1.59 18.67
C GLU A 30 2.31 0.10 19.02
N ASP A 31 3.26 -0.35 19.84
CA ASP A 31 3.47 -1.77 20.12
C ASP A 31 2.27 -2.41 20.82
N LEU A 32 1.58 -1.70 21.71
CA LEU A 32 0.40 -2.25 22.40
C LEU A 32 -0.73 -2.58 21.41
N ALA A 33 -1.01 -1.67 20.47
CA ALA A 33 -2.02 -1.90 19.44
C ALA A 33 -1.59 -3.02 18.48
N PHE A 34 -0.31 -3.06 18.12
CA PHE A 34 0.24 -4.11 17.27
C PHE A 34 0.20 -5.49 17.92
N GLN A 35 0.57 -5.60 19.20
CA GLN A 35 0.44 -6.84 19.97
C GLN A 35 -1.02 -7.30 20.08
N ALA A 36 -1.97 -6.37 20.23
CA ALA A 36 -3.38 -6.71 20.28
C ALA A 36 -3.82 -7.40 18.97
N VAL A 37 -3.41 -6.88 17.80
CA VAL A 37 -3.67 -7.51 16.49
C VAL A 37 -3.05 -8.90 16.43
N LEU A 38 -1.77 -9.06 16.74
CA LEU A 38 -1.10 -10.36 16.70
C LEU A 38 -1.73 -11.38 17.65
N SER A 39 -2.15 -10.94 18.84
CA SER A 39 -2.82 -11.79 19.82
C SER A 39 -4.18 -12.27 19.32
N ALA A 40 -4.95 -11.41 18.64
CA ALA A 40 -6.23 -11.79 18.06
C ALA A 40 -6.06 -12.86 16.97
N LEU A 41 -5.03 -12.73 16.13
CA LEU A 41 -4.74 -13.68 15.05
C LEU A 41 -4.28 -15.06 15.54
N THR A 42 -3.61 -15.10 16.69
CA THR A 42 -3.06 -16.34 17.26
C THR A 42 -3.99 -17.03 18.25
N THR A 43 -4.96 -16.29 18.81
CA THR A 43 -5.97 -16.83 19.73
C THR A 43 -7.23 -17.30 19.00
N ALA A 44 -7.51 -16.75 17.81
CA ALA A 44 -8.71 -17.08 17.05
C ALA A 44 -8.65 -18.49 16.44
N SER A 45 -9.17 -19.47 17.18
CA SER A 45 -9.85 -20.65 16.61
C SER A 45 -11.26 -20.33 16.09
N GLN A 46 -11.65 -19.05 16.06
CA GLN A 46 -12.99 -18.66 15.60
C GLN A 46 -12.99 -18.42 14.09
N PRO A 47 -13.95 -19.01 13.36
CA PRO A 47 -14.24 -18.60 12.00
C PRO A 47 -14.52 -17.09 11.99
N PHE A 48 -14.04 -16.45 10.94
CA PHE A 48 -14.25 -15.03 10.65
C PHE A 48 -15.69 -14.62 11.00
N CYS A 49 -15.88 -13.85 12.08
CA CYS A 49 -17.15 -13.17 12.30
C CYS A 49 -17.09 -11.89 11.46
N ASP A 50 -17.87 -11.82 10.37
CA ASP A 50 -17.96 -10.64 9.48
C ASP A 50 -18.24 -9.32 10.22
N ASP A 51 -18.76 -9.39 11.45
CA ASP A 51 -19.10 -8.23 12.28
C ASP A 51 -17.99 -7.76 13.24
N ALA A 52 -16.90 -8.50 13.39
CA ALA A 52 -15.75 -8.04 14.18
C ALA A 52 -14.90 -7.09 13.32
N PRO A 53 -14.68 -5.83 13.72
CA PRO A 53 -13.82 -4.94 12.94
C PRO A 53 -12.45 -5.60 12.75
N PRO A 54 -11.89 -5.61 11.52
CA PRO A 54 -10.59 -6.22 11.28
C PRO A 54 -9.59 -5.60 12.25
N ALA A 55 -8.81 -6.45 12.92
CA ALA A 55 -7.79 -5.99 13.84
C ALA A 55 -6.69 -5.28 13.01
N VAL A 56 -6.71 -3.95 13.03
CA VAL A 56 -5.80 -3.08 12.28
C VAL A 56 -4.84 -2.39 13.24
N ALA A 57 -3.55 -2.46 12.95
CA ALA A 57 -2.52 -1.69 13.63
C ALA A 57 -1.91 -0.66 12.69
N ARG A 58 -1.62 0.54 13.22
CA ARG A 58 -0.87 1.57 12.50
C ARG A 58 0.54 1.59 13.03
N LEU A 59 1.51 1.52 12.12
CA LEU A 59 2.93 1.52 12.43
C LEU A 59 3.57 2.70 11.73
N THR A 60 4.52 3.37 12.34
CA THR A 60 5.18 4.51 11.68
C THR A 60 6.67 4.22 11.51
N CYS A 61 7.12 4.23 10.26
CA CYS A 61 8.51 4.11 9.88
C CYS A 61 9.36 5.27 10.44
N LYS A 62 10.68 5.10 10.45
CA LYS A 62 11.62 6.17 10.86
C LYS A 62 11.55 7.40 9.94
N ASP A 63 11.23 7.21 8.66
CA ASP A 63 11.08 8.26 7.67
C ASP A 63 9.74 9.02 7.76
N GLY A 64 8.86 8.64 8.71
CA GLY A 64 7.55 9.26 8.91
C GLY A 64 6.42 8.60 8.12
N THR A 65 6.70 7.63 7.26
CA THR A 65 5.68 6.85 6.53
C THR A 65 4.83 6.07 7.52
N THR A 66 3.50 6.25 7.47
CA THR A 66 2.57 5.37 8.20
C THR A 66 2.42 4.07 7.41
N LEU A 67 2.29 2.94 8.09
CA LEU A 67 1.93 1.64 7.55
C LEU A 67 0.66 1.17 8.27
N VAL A 68 -0.18 0.41 7.56
CA VAL A 68 -1.39 -0.22 8.04
C VAL A 68 -1.14 -1.73 7.99
N ALA A 69 -1.12 -2.35 9.16
CA ALA A 69 -0.99 -3.79 9.30
C ALA A 69 -2.37 -4.39 9.61
N HIS A 70 -2.79 -5.36 8.79
CA HIS A 70 -4.01 -6.12 9.00
C HIS A 70 -3.72 -7.61 8.92
N GLY A 71 -4.42 -8.38 9.75
CA GLY A 71 -4.18 -9.80 9.90
C GLY A 71 -5.29 -10.66 9.35
N ILE A 72 -4.91 -11.78 8.74
CA ILE A 72 -5.80 -12.83 8.26
C ILE A 72 -5.43 -14.11 9.00
N SER A 73 -6.33 -14.66 9.80
CA SER A 73 -6.15 -15.98 10.40
C SER A 73 -6.42 -17.08 9.37
N ILE A 74 -5.56 -18.08 9.28
CA ILE A 74 -5.79 -19.25 8.43
C ILE A 74 -6.55 -20.29 9.26
N VAL A 75 -7.88 -20.27 9.16
CA VAL A 75 -8.74 -21.27 9.77
C VAL A 75 -8.59 -22.59 9.01
N ASP A 76 -8.53 -23.71 9.74
CA ASP A 76 -8.23 -25.08 9.24
C ASP A 76 -6.75 -25.43 9.00
N ALA A 77 -5.87 -24.85 9.82
CA ALA A 77 -4.50 -25.36 9.99
C ALA A 77 -4.46 -26.79 10.60
N GLY A 78 -5.60 -27.40 10.95
CA GLY A 78 -5.69 -28.81 11.36
C GLY A 78 -5.24 -29.80 10.27
N SER A 79 -5.21 -29.37 9.00
CA SER A 79 -4.61 -30.11 7.89
C SER A 79 -3.11 -29.84 7.67
N LEU A 80 -2.57 -28.78 8.28
CA LEU A 80 -1.15 -28.45 8.24
C LEU A 80 -0.45 -29.15 9.42
N SER A 81 0.59 -29.93 9.13
CA SER A 81 1.33 -30.76 10.08
C SER A 81 2.09 -30.01 11.20
N TRP A 82 1.86 -28.71 11.36
CA TRP A 82 2.61 -27.82 12.24
C TRP A 82 1.98 -27.55 13.62
N GLY A 83 0.74 -28.01 13.87
CA GLY A 83 0.13 -28.04 15.22
C GLY A 83 -0.05 -26.68 15.93
N ALA A 84 0.22 -25.57 15.23
CA ALA A 84 0.15 -24.21 15.75
C ALA A 84 -0.70 -23.33 14.82
N PRO A 85 -1.44 -22.33 15.37
CA PRO A 85 -2.21 -21.40 14.57
C PRO A 85 -1.29 -20.61 13.63
N VAL A 86 -1.68 -20.52 12.36
CA VAL A 86 -0.96 -19.75 11.33
C VAL A 86 -1.81 -18.55 10.94
N ALA A 87 -1.19 -17.39 10.84
CA ALA A 87 -1.81 -16.17 10.35
C ALA A 87 -0.91 -15.47 9.33
N ILE A 88 -1.53 -14.75 8.40
CA ILE A 88 -0.87 -13.87 7.45
C ILE A 88 -1.04 -12.44 7.96
N LEU A 89 0.07 -11.72 8.10
CA LEU A 89 0.06 -10.29 8.36
C LEU A 89 0.35 -9.57 7.04
N VAL A 90 -0.59 -8.74 6.59
CA VAL A 90 -0.43 -7.88 5.43
C VAL A 90 -0.12 -6.47 5.93
N ILE A 91 0.91 -5.85 5.37
CA ILE A 91 1.38 -4.52 5.77
C ILE A 91 1.39 -3.64 4.52
N GLU A 92 0.60 -2.57 4.56
CA GLU A 92 0.44 -1.62 3.47
C GLU A 92 0.93 -0.24 3.90
N ALA A 93 1.68 0.47 3.06
CA ALA A 93 1.88 1.89 3.26
C ALA A 93 0.68 2.62 2.62
N PRO A 94 -0.23 3.26 3.38
CA PRO A 94 -1.41 3.91 2.82
C PRO A 94 -1.07 5.16 2.00
N ASP A 95 0.20 5.57 1.89
CA ASP A 95 0.55 6.72 1.06
C ASP A 95 2.03 6.80 0.65
N ALA A 96 2.55 5.74 0.03
CA ALA A 96 3.81 5.82 -0.71
C ALA A 96 3.53 5.86 -2.21
N LEU A 97 2.62 6.73 -2.68
CA LEU A 97 2.29 6.89 -4.12
C LEU A 97 2.41 5.54 -4.83
N ALA A 98 1.71 4.51 -4.36
CA ALA A 98 1.87 3.16 -4.89
C ALA A 98 1.79 3.32 -6.40
N THR A 99 2.93 3.11 -7.06
CA THR A 99 3.21 3.65 -8.38
C THR A 99 2.16 3.05 -9.30
N CYS A 100 1.05 3.76 -9.47
CA CYS A 100 -0.04 3.35 -10.33
C CYS A 100 0.48 3.28 -11.77
N GLU A 101 1.73 3.69 -12.02
CA GLU A 101 2.46 3.51 -13.25
C GLU A 101 2.20 2.15 -13.91
N GLU A 102 2.52 1.03 -13.26
CA GLU A 102 2.38 -0.30 -13.88
C GLU A 102 0.91 -0.66 -14.18
N PRO A 103 -0.02 -0.63 -13.21
CA PRO A 103 -1.43 -0.92 -13.48
C PRO A 103 -2.07 0.01 -14.52
N LEU A 104 -1.69 1.29 -14.54
CA LEU A 104 -2.21 2.25 -15.52
C LEU A 104 -1.60 2.06 -16.91
N CYS A 105 -0.33 1.67 -16.98
CA CYS A 105 0.29 1.27 -18.24
C CYS A 105 -0.43 0.05 -18.83
N GLU A 106 -0.74 -0.96 -18.02
CA GLU A 106 -1.44 -2.16 -18.46
C GLU A 106 -2.91 -1.89 -18.82
N ALA A 107 -3.64 -1.17 -17.97
CA ALA A 107 -5.08 -0.95 -18.16
C ALA A 107 -5.42 0.01 -19.31
N PHE A 108 -4.57 1.02 -19.55
CA PHE A 108 -4.85 2.10 -20.51
C PHE A 108 -3.80 2.24 -21.61
N GLY A 109 -2.78 1.38 -21.65
CA GLY A 109 -1.67 1.50 -22.60
C GLY A 109 -0.87 2.79 -22.44
N LEU A 110 -0.80 3.33 -21.22
CA LEU A 110 0.04 4.50 -20.92
C LEU A 110 1.51 4.14 -21.06
N THR A 111 2.32 5.11 -21.45
CA THR A 111 3.78 5.04 -21.26
C THR A 111 4.11 5.35 -19.81
N SER A 112 5.29 4.93 -19.32
CA SER A 112 5.70 5.24 -17.94
C SER A 112 5.71 6.75 -17.65
N ALA A 113 6.06 7.57 -18.64
CA ALA A 113 6.04 9.04 -18.50
C ALA A 113 4.61 9.62 -18.41
N GLU A 114 3.64 9.02 -19.11
CA GLU A 114 2.23 9.40 -19.00
C GLU A 114 1.64 8.95 -17.67
N ALA A 115 1.98 7.75 -17.22
CA ALA A 115 1.46 7.20 -15.98
C ALA A 115 2.03 7.93 -14.75
N ARG A 116 3.29 8.39 -14.80
CA ARG A 116 3.85 9.32 -13.80
C ARG A 116 3.05 10.61 -13.68
N LEU A 117 2.80 11.26 -14.82
CA LEU A 117 2.06 12.51 -14.84
C LEU A 117 0.64 12.32 -14.31
N ALA A 118 -0.05 11.25 -14.74
CA ALA A 118 -1.39 10.89 -14.27
C ALA A 118 -1.43 10.66 -12.75
N THR A 119 -0.44 9.95 -12.20
CA THR A 119 -0.34 9.66 -10.76
C THR A 119 -0.16 10.93 -9.93
N ARG A 120 0.70 11.87 -10.38
CA ARG A 120 0.87 13.17 -9.71
C ARG A 120 -0.43 14.00 -9.72
N LEU A 121 -1.15 14.00 -10.84
CA LEU A 121 -2.43 14.70 -10.95
C LEU A 121 -3.50 14.06 -10.03
N ALA A 122 -3.51 12.73 -9.90
CA ALA A 122 -4.39 12.01 -8.98
C ALA A 122 -4.07 12.31 -7.50
N ALA A 123 -2.82 12.60 -7.18
CA ALA A 123 -2.39 13.05 -5.86
C ALA A 123 -2.80 14.51 -5.54
N GLY A 124 -3.48 15.19 -6.46
CA GLY A 124 -3.97 16.56 -6.27
C GLY A 124 -3.01 17.65 -6.75
N ASN A 125 -1.87 17.29 -7.36
CA ASN A 125 -0.97 18.29 -7.92
C ASN A 125 -1.61 19.03 -9.10
N SER A 126 -1.34 20.34 -9.18
CA SER A 126 -1.65 21.10 -10.40
C SER A 126 -0.75 20.65 -11.54
N LEU A 127 -1.20 20.78 -12.80
CA LEU A 127 -0.39 20.45 -13.97
C LEU A 127 0.94 21.22 -14.01
N ARG A 128 0.95 22.45 -13.49
CA ARG A 128 2.16 23.27 -13.39
C ARG A 128 3.15 22.70 -12.37
N ASN A 129 2.67 22.29 -11.20
CA ASN A 129 3.51 21.68 -10.18
C ASN A 129 4.05 20.33 -10.65
N ALA A 130 3.20 19.51 -11.25
CA ALA A 130 3.62 18.23 -11.83
C ALA A 130 4.68 18.40 -12.93
N ALA A 131 4.57 19.44 -13.77
CA ALA A 131 5.58 19.75 -14.78
C ALA A 131 6.94 20.10 -14.15
N VAL A 132 6.93 20.92 -13.10
CA VAL A 132 8.15 21.29 -12.34
C VAL A 132 8.78 20.05 -11.72
N GLU A 133 7.99 19.20 -11.07
CA GLU A 133 8.48 17.97 -10.43
C GLU A 133 9.04 16.94 -11.43
N GLU A 134 8.51 16.92 -12.65
CA GLU A 134 9.04 16.07 -13.73
C GLU A 134 10.20 16.70 -14.52
N GLY A 135 10.56 17.95 -14.22
CA GLY A 135 11.61 18.67 -14.96
C GLY A 135 11.25 18.94 -16.42
N ILE A 136 9.96 19.08 -16.74
CA ILE A 136 9.46 19.34 -18.10
C ILE A 136 8.78 20.71 -18.20
N THR A 137 8.65 21.22 -19.42
CA THR A 137 7.89 22.45 -19.65
C THR A 137 6.39 22.21 -19.47
N TYR A 138 5.66 23.29 -19.17
CA TYR A 138 4.21 23.24 -19.05
C TYR A 138 3.54 22.77 -20.36
N GLU A 139 4.05 23.21 -21.50
CA GLU A 139 3.60 22.80 -22.84
C GLU A 139 3.80 21.30 -23.08
N THR A 140 4.92 20.73 -22.63
CA THR A 140 5.16 19.28 -22.70
C THR A 140 4.20 18.52 -21.79
N ALA A 141 3.99 18.99 -20.56
CA ALA A 141 3.03 18.39 -19.63
C ALA A 141 1.60 18.43 -20.20
N ARG A 142 1.20 19.55 -20.82
CA ARG A 142 -0.10 19.69 -21.49
C ARG A 142 -0.25 18.73 -22.68
N SER A 143 0.81 18.54 -23.44
CA SER A 143 0.80 17.62 -24.59
C SER A 143 0.67 16.16 -24.13
N ARG A 144 1.38 15.77 -23.06
CA ARG A 144 1.23 14.45 -22.42
C ARG A 144 -0.17 14.26 -21.84
N LEU A 145 -0.71 15.27 -21.15
CA LEU A 145 -2.06 15.21 -20.60
C LEU A 145 -3.12 14.97 -21.68
N LYS A 146 -2.97 15.58 -22.86
CA LYS A 146 -3.86 15.31 -24.00
C LYS A 146 -3.77 13.87 -24.50
N ALA A 147 -2.58 13.27 -24.49
CA ALA A 147 -2.40 11.87 -24.83
C ALA A 147 -3.04 10.94 -23.79
N ILE A 148 -2.88 11.27 -22.50
CA ILE A 148 -3.53 10.56 -21.39
C ILE A 148 -5.04 10.57 -21.56
N PHE A 149 -5.64 11.75 -21.74
CA PHE A 149 -7.09 11.91 -21.97
C PHE A 149 -7.61 11.03 -23.11
N ARG A 150 -6.87 10.97 -24.22
CA ARG A 150 -7.23 10.09 -25.35
C ARG A 150 -7.16 8.60 -24.99
N LYS A 151 -6.18 8.19 -24.18
CA LYS A 151 -5.96 6.79 -23.79
C LYS A 151 -6.89 6.32 -22.69
N THR A 152 -7.34 7.23 -21.83
CA THR A 152 -8.24 6.92 -20.69
C THR A 152 -9.70 7.26 -20.97
N ASP A 153 -10.01 7.74 -22.18
CA ASP A 153 -11.35 8.22 -22.58
C ASP A 153 -11.93 9.26 -21.61
N THR A 154 -11.09 10.25 -21.25
CA THR A 154 -11.48 11.36 -20.37
C THR A 154 -11.23 12.69 -21.07
N THR A 155 -11.91 13.75 -20.63
CA THR A 155 -11.77 15.08 -21.23
C THR A 155 -11.37 16.15 -20.24
N ARG A 156 -11.55 15.89 -18.94
CA ARG A 156 -11.23 16.81 -17.85
C ARG A 156 -10.28 16.17 -16.86
N GLN A 157 -9.41 16.97 -16.26
CA GLN A 157 -8.50 16.49 -15.21
C GLN A 157 -9.28 15.86 -14.05
N ALA A 158 -10.42 16.43 -13.65
CA ALA A 158 -11.25 15.87 -12.59
C ALA A 158 -11.83 14.49 -12.95
N GLU A 159 -12.20 14.27 -14.22
CA GLU A 159 -12.66 12.96 -14.71
C GLU A 159 -11.54 11.93 -14.65
N LEU A 160 -10.34 12.32 -15.10
CA LEU A 160 -9.14 11.50 -14.97
C LEU A 160 -8.87 11.14 -13.51
N VAL A 161 -8.86 12.12 -12.60
CA VAL A 161 -8.63 11.86 -11.16
C VAL A 161 -9.65 10.86 -10.62
N LEU A 162 -10.93 11.06 -10.91
CA LEU A 162 -12.00 10.15 -10.47
C LEU A 162 -11.84 8.73 -11.04
N LEU A 163 -11.46 8.60 -12.31
CA LEU A 163 -11.15 7.32 -12.92
C LEU A 163 -10.01 6.61 -12.16
N LEU A 164 -8.94 7.34 -11.86
CA LEU A 164 -7.74 6.82 -11.22
C LEU A 164 -7.98 6.41 -9.76
N THR A 165 -8.95 6.99 -9.05
CA THR A 165 -9.32 6.51 -7.71
C THR A 165 -9.85 5.07 -7.66
N ARG A 166 -10.22 4.50 -8.82
CA ARG A 166 -10.62 3.08 -8.92
C ARG A 166 -9.43 2.11 -9.06
N PHE A 167 -8.23 2.64 -9.24
CA PHE A 167 -6.97 1.90 -9.34
C PHE A 167 -6.11 2.03 -8.07
N ARG A 168 -6.77 2.36 -6.95
CA ARG A 168 -6.15 2.56 -5.64
C ARG A 168 -6.31 1.34 -4.76
#